data_AF-A0A351SK89-F1
#
_entry.id   AF-A0A351SK89-F1
#
_cell.length_a   1.000
_cell.length_b   1.000
_cell.length_c   1.000
_cell.angle_alpha   90.00
_cell.angle_beta   90.00
_cell.angle_gamma   90.00
#
_symmetry.space_group_name_H-M   'P 1'
#
loop_
_entity.id
_entity.type
_entity.pdbx_description
1 polymer ?
#
loop_
_entity_poly.entity_id
_entity_poly.type
_entity_poly.pdbx_seq_one_letter_code
_entity_poly.pdbx_strand_id
1 'polypeptide(L)'
;MGEKMKEGNTAKSPQGPSINKASPEQNDLLERIVVNAMRVIGSEEHGASVDGILSSGQSAGEGLANGITYVLQSVVGGLQKKGVDVTPEIIMSENGAASQVAQLLVALIGASGKDISRNEIQRAIEVGIQNFATKQRRDARGQQEMPANEQQGAPAAPPQEEVAQPGQRPGLLA
;
A
#
# COMPACT_ATOMS: atom_id res chain seq x y z
N MET A 1 72.88 -10.06 24.76
CA MET A 1 71.51 -9.68 25.17
C MET A 1 70.82 -9.14 23.93
N GLY A 2 69.99 -9.96 23.28
CA GLY A 2 69.19 -9.57 22.12
C GLY A 2 67.73 -9.84 22.46
N GLU A 3 67.01 -8.78 22.78
CA GLU A 3 65.65 -8.81 23.29
C GLU A 3 64.67 -9.25 22.19
N LYS A 4 63.76 -10.16 22.57
CA LYS A 4 62.71 -10.72 21.73
C LYS A 4 61.69 -9.63 21.35
N MET A 5 61.34 -9.51 20.08
CA MET A 5 60.05 -8.94 19.69
C MET A 5 59.23 -9.99 18.94
N LYS A 6 58.10 -10.31 19.58
CA LYS A 6 57.13 -11.35 19.27
C LYS A 6 56.34 -11.00 18.01
N GLU A 7 56.20 -12.01 17.15
CA GLU A 7 54.97 -12.42 16.46
C GLU A 7 53.85 -11.36 16.38
N GLY A 8 53.77 -10.71 15.22
CA GLY A 8 52.54 -10.07 14.75
C GLY A 8 51.50 -11.15 14.46
N ASN A 9 50.80 -11.61 15.50
CA ASN A 9 49.62 -12.44 15.34
C ASN A 9 48.47 -11.54 14.89
N THR A 10 48.20 -11.57 13.58
CA THR A 10 47.00 -11.03 12.94
C THR A 10 45.76 -11.45 13.72
N ALA A 11 45.24 -10.54 14.54
CA ALA A 11 43.93 -10.67 15.13
C ALA A 11 42.92 -10.74 13.97
N LYS A 12 42.44 -11.95 13.66
CA LYS A 12 41.17 -12.13 12.95
C LYS A 12 40.12 -11.36 13.76
N SER A 13 39.74 -10.19 13.27
CA SER A 13 38.56 -9.50 13.76
C SER A 13 37.41 -10.50 13.72
N PRO A 14 36.64 -10.66 14.82
CA PRO A 14 35.47 -11.51 14.80
C PRO A 14 34.55 -10.97 13.70
N GLN A 15 34.31 -11.79 12.67
CA GLN A 15 33.22 -11.59 11.74
C GLN A 15 31.95 -11.72 12.58
N GLY A 16 31.49 -10.60 13.15
CA GLY A 16 30.14 -10.50 13.65
C GLY A 16 29.16 -10.89 12.53
N PRO A 17 27.95 -11.37 12.87
CA PRO A 17 26.95 -11.69 11.86
C PRO A 17 26.83 -10.50 10.91
N SER A 18 27.05 -10.76 9.63
CA SER A 18 26.98 -9.75 8.59
C SER A 18 25.59 -9.11 8.69
N ILE A 19 25.56 -7.84 9.09
CA ILE A 19 24.38 -6.98 9.09
C ILE A 19 23.73 -7.17 7.73
N ASN A 20 22.51 -7.74 7.70
CA ASN A 20 21.75 -8.16 6.53
C ASN A 20 22.07 -7.35 5.27
N LYS A 21 23.03 -7.80 4.46
CA LYS A 21 23.13 -7.34 3.08
C LYS A 21 22.01 -8.04 2.33
N ALA A 22 21.09 -7.25 1.80
CA ALA A 22 20.09 -7.76 0.88
C ALA A 22 20.79 -8.58 -0.21
N SER A 23 20.25 -9.77 -0.51
CA SER A 23 20.82 -10.62 -1.55
C SER A 23 20.80 -9.88 -2.90
N PRO A 24 21.68 -10.22 -3.86
CA PRO A 24 21.64 -9.62 -5.20
C PRO A 24 20.24 -9.67 -5.83
N GLU A 25 19.52 -10.77 -5.63
CA GLU A 25 18.14 -10.96 -6.10
C GLU A 25 17.14 -10.00 -5.41
N GLN A 26 17.31 -9.74 -4.11
CA GLN A 26 16.50 -8.77 -3.37
C GLN A 26 16.77 -7.34 -3.87
N ASN A 27 18.03 -7.00 -4.20
CA ASN A 27 18.38 -5.71 -4.77
C ASN A 27 17.80 -5.53 -6.18
N ASP A 28 17.90 -6.55 -7.03
CA ASP A 28 17.30 -6.53 -8.37
C ASP A 28 15.77 -6.35 -8.30
N LEU A 29 15.11 -7.03 -7.36
CA LEU A 29 13.68 -6.88 -7.18
C LEU A 29 13.31 -5.49 -6.65
N LEU A 30 14.08 -4.96 -5.72
CA LEU A 30 13.90 -3.61 -5.18
C LEU A 30 14.07 -2.56 -6.28
N GLU A 31 15.09 -2.68 -7.11
CA GLU A 31 15.30 -1.80 -8.26
C GLU A 31 14.10 -1.88 -9.22
N ARG A 32 13.62 -3.09 -9.53
CA ARG A 32 12.43 -3.27 -10.36
C ARG A 32 11.21 -2.58 -9.75
N ILE A 33 11.01 -2.68 -8.44
CA ILE A 33 9.88 -2.03 -7.76
C ILE A 33 9.99 -0.50 -7.92
N VAL A 34 11.17 0.06 -7.67
CA VAL A 34 11.41 1.51 -7.74
C VAL A 34 11.26 2.04 -9.17
N VAL A 35 11.80 1.32 -10.16
CA VAL A 35 11.64 1.68 -11.58
C VAL A 35 10.17 1.66 -11.99
N ASN A 36 9.41 0.66 -11.55
CA ASN A 36 7.97 0.63 -11.82
C ASN A 36 7.21 1.72 -11.05
N ALA A 37 7.63 2.07 -9.83
CA ALA A 37 7.05 3.19 -9.09
C ALA A 37 7.25 4.52 -9.83
N MET A 38 8.46 4.77 -10.35
CA MET A 38 8.73 5.95 -11.19
C MET A 38 7.85 5.96 -12.45
N ARG A 39 7.63 4.80 -13.08
CA ARG A 39 6.74 4.69 -14.24
C ARG A 39 5.27 4.97 -13.89
N VAL A 40 4.80 4.46 -12.76
CA VAL A 40 3.44 4.75 -12.25
C VAL A 40 3.30 6.26 -12.03
N ILE A 41 4.21 6.85 -11.27
CA ILE A 41 4.23 8.29 -10.96
C ILE A 41 4.30 9.15 -12.22
N GLY A 42 5.13 8.76 -13.20
CA GLY A 42 5.35 9.53 -14.42
C GLY A 42 4.35 9.28 -15.56
N SER A 43 3.40 8.35 -15.39
CA SER A 43 2.37 8.09 -16.41
C SER A 43 1.24 9.10 -16.33
N GLU A 44 0.59 9.44 -17.45
CA GLU A 44 -0.50 10.43 -17.44
C GLU A 44 -1.67 10.04 -16.53
N GLU A 45 -2.13 8.79 -16.61
CA GLU A 45 -3.29 8.31 -15.83
C GLU A 45 -2.97 8.12 -14.35
N HIS A 46 -1.91 7.37 -14.03
CA HIS A 46 -1.57 7.10 -12.64
C HIS A 46 -0.88 8.29 -11.98
N GLY A 47 -0.14 9.11 -12.72
CA GLY A 47 0.48 10.33 -12.22
C GLY A 47 -0.56 11.34 -11.75
N ALA A 48 -1.59 11.60 -12.55
CA ALA A 48 -2.72 12.45 -12.13
C ALA A 48 -3.43 11.88 -10.89
N SER A 49 -3.55 10.55 -10.79
CA SER A 49 -4.10 9.89 -9.61
C SER A 49 -3.20 10.08 -8.38
N VAL A 50 -1.88 9.93 -8.52
CA VAL A 50 -0.90 10.16 -7.45
C VAL A 50 -0.96 11.61 -6.98
N ASP A 51 -0.93 12.57 -7.90
CA ASP A 51 -1.01 14.00 -7.57
C ASP A 51 -2.33 14.34 -6.86
N GLY A 52 -3.44 13.77 -7.33
CA GLY A 52 -4.74 13.88 -6.68
C GLY A 52 -4.73 13.36 -5.25
N ILE A 53 -4.15 12.17 -5.02
CA ILE A 53 -4.03 11.54 -3.69
C ILE A 53 -3.15 12.37 -2.76
N LEU A 54 -2.00 12.84 -3.23
CA LEU A 54 -1.09 13.70 -2.46
C LEU A 54 -1.74 15.05 -2.11
N SER A 55 -2.69 15.49 -2.94
CA SER A 55 -3.41 16.75 -2.76
C SER A 55 -4.65 16.64 -1.88
N SER A 56 -5.32 15.48 -1.86
CA SER A 56 -6.63 15.30 -1.20
C SER A 56 -6.57 14.94 0.29
N GLY A 57 -5.40 14.58 0.84
CA GLY A 57 -5.25 14.27 2.26
C GLY A 57 -5.49 15.49 3.15
N GLN A 58 -5.99 15.29 4.39
CA GLN A 58 -6.17 16.37 5.35
C GLN A 58 -4.83 16.97 5.83
N SER A 59 -3.74 16.22 5.62
CA SER A 59 -2.37 16.64 5.87
C SER A 59 -1.42 16.08 4.81
N ALA A 60 -0.21 16.65 4.70
CA ALA A 60 0.84 16.12 3.83
C ALA A 60 1.22 14.68 4.21
N GLY A 61 1.27 14.36 5.52
CA GLY A 61 1.52 13.01 6.01
C GLY A 61 0.44 12.00 5.59
N GLU A 62 -0.84 12.39 5.62
CA GLU A 62 -1.92 11.52 5.16
C GLU A 62 -1.88 11.30 3.64
N GLY A 63 -1.66 12.39 2.87
CA GLY A 63 -1.48 12.31 1.42
C GLY A 63 -0.32 11.38 1.06
N LEU A 64 0.82 11.52 1.75
CA LEU A 64 1.97 10.65 1.58
C LEU A 64 1.64 9.18 1.89
N ALA A 65 0.98 8.89 3.01
CA ALA A 65 0.62 7.53 3.40
C ALA A 65 -0.27 6.86 2.33
N ASN A 66 -1.28 7.58 1.86
CA ASN A 66 -2.18 7.11 0.82
C ASN A 66 -1.47 6.92 -0.53
N GLY A 67 -0.56 7.85 -0.87
CA GLY A 67 0.28 7.76 -2.05
C GLY A 67 1.19 6.52 -2.03
N ILE A 68 1.86 6.26 -0.90
CA ILE A 68 2.69 5.06 -0.71
C ILE A 68 1.84 3.80 -0.93
N THR A 69 0.66 3.72 -0.30
CA THR A 69 -0.25 2.59 -0.49
C THR A 69 -0.64 2.39 -1.95
N TYR A 70 -1.03 3.46 -2.65
CA TYR A 70 -1.47 3.40 -4.05
C TYR A 70 -0.36 2.93 -4.98
N VAL A 71 0.83 3.52 -4.86
CA VAL A 71 1.98 3.17 -5.71
C VAL A 71 2.42 1.73 -5.44
N LEU A 72 2.55 1.32 -4.16
CA LEU A 72 2.88 -0.07 -3.83
C LEU A 72 1.83 -1.05 -4.33
N GLN A 73 0.53 -0.73 -4.24
CA GLN A 73 -0.52 -1.60 -4.76
C GLN A 73 -0.44 -1.76 -6.28
N SER A 74 -0.18 -0.66 -7.00
CA SER A 74 -0.04 -0.67 -8.46
C SER A 74 1.17 -1.48 -8.91
N VAL A 75 2.33 -1.27 -8.26
CA VAL A 75 3.59 -1.92 -8.61
C VAL A 75 3.60 -3.39 -8.18
N VAL A 76 3.35 -3.67 -6.89
CA VAL A 76 3.40 -5.04 -6.36
C VAL A 76 2.28 -5.89 -6.97
N GLY A 77 1.07 -5.36 -7.11
CA GLY A 77 -0.02 -6.06 -7.79
C GLY A 77 0.30 -6.35 -9.25
N GLY A 78 0.96 -5.43 -9.96
CA GLY A 78 1.43 -5.64 -11.32
C GLY A 78 2.54 -6.69 -11.45
N LEU A 79 3.46 -6.75 -10.49
CA LEU A 79 4.53 -7.76 -10.43
C LEU A 79 3.98 -9.15 -10.09
N GLN A 80 3.08 -9.25 -9.10
CA GLN A 80 2.43 -10.51 -8.71
C GLN A 80 1.63 -11.12 -9.87
N LYS A 81 0.90 -10.28 -10.64
CA LYS A 81 0.21 -10.73 -11.87
C LYS A 81 1.15 -11.30 -12.94
N LYS A 82 2.43 -10.94 -12.90
CA LYS A 82 3.48 -11.45 -13.80
C LYS A 82 4.24 -12.64 -13.20
N GLY A 83 3.77 -13.20 -12.08
CA GLY A 83 4.39 -14.34 -11.39
C GLY A 83 5.65 -13.98 -10.61
N VAL A 84 5.90 -12.69 -10.33
CA VAL A 84 7.02 -12.27 -9.49
C VAL A 84 6.58 -12.28 -8.03
N ASP A 85 7.23 -13.10 -7.22
CA ASP A 85 7.00 -13.13 -5.77
C ASP A 85 7.69 -11.93 -5.11
N VAL A 86 6.92 -11.14 -4.36
CA VAL A 86 7.40 -9.96 -3.64
C VAL A 86 7.18 -10.20 -2.17
N THR A 87 8.27 -10.47 -1.45
CA THR A 87 8.19 -10.79 -0.03
C THR A 87 7.93 -9.53 0.81
N PRO A 88 7.24 -9.65 1.97
CA PRO A 88 7.05 -8.53 2.88
C PRO A 88 8.36 -7.87 3.34
N GLU A 89 9.44 -8.63 3.45
CA GLU A 89 10.77 -8.16 3.87
C GLU A 89 11.35 -7.11 2.90
N ILE A 90 11.18 -7.31 1.59
CA ILE A 90 11.60 -6.33 0.57
C ILE A 90 10.79 -5.03 0.69
N ILE A 91 9.55 -5.11 1.15
CA ILE A 91 8.68 -3.94 1.30
C ILE A 91 9.01 -3.17 2.58
N MET A 92 9.19 -3.88 3.69
CA MET A 92 9.22 -3.34 5.05
C MET A 92 10.62 -3.07 5.62
N SER A 93 11.68 -3.53 4.95
CA SER A 93 13.05 -3.24 5.39
C SER A 93 13.34 -1.74 5.43
N GLU A 94 14.34 -1.32 6.22
CA GLU A 94 14.69 0.09 6.45
C GLU A 94 14.88 0.88 5.14
N ASN A 95 15.56 0.26 4.16
CA ASN A 95 15.74 0.78 2.79
C ASN A 95 14.87 0.03 1.76
N GLY A 96 13.78 -0.57 2.21
CA GLY A 96 12.86 -1.34 1.39
C GLY A 96 12.01 -0.49 0.45
N ALA A 97 11.14 -1.16 -0.29
CA ALA A 97 10.32 -0.51 -1.32
C ALA A 97 9.46 0.63 -0.76
N ALA A 98 8.89 0.49 0.44
CA ALA A 98 8.06 1.54 1.03
C ALA A 98 8.85 2.82 1.31
N SER A 99 10.05 2.71 1.88
CA SER A 99 10.93 3.85 2.14
C SER A 99 11.36 4.56 0.87
N GLN A 100 11.72 3.80 -0.18
CA GLN A 100 12.15 4.38 -1.46
C GLN A 100 10.99 5.03 -2.23
N VAL A 101 9.81 4.41 -2.22
CA VAL A 101 8.59 5.02 -2.77
C VAL A 101 8.24 6.30 -2.01
N ALA A 102 8.37 6.30 -0.68
CA ALA A 102 8.14 7.50 0.11
C ALA A 102 9.08 8.64 -0.28
N GLN A 103 10.36 8.36 -0.52
CA GLN A 103 11.33 9.36 -0.97
C GLN A 103 10.92 10.00 -2.32
N LEU A 104 10.45 9.19 -3.27
CA LEU A 104 9.95 9.70 -4.56
C LEU A 104 8.73 10.62 -4.35
N LEU A 105 7.79 10.23 -3.50
CA LEU A 105 6.58 11.01 -3.24
C LEU A 105 6.85 12.28 -2.43
N VAL A 106 7.80 12.23 -1.49
CA VAL A 106 8.26 13.43 -0.76
C VAL A 106 8.83 14.47 -1.72
N ALA A 107 9.54 14.05 -2.76
CA ALA A 107 10.02 14.97 -3.79
C ALA A 107 8.86 15.67 -4.54
N LEU A 108 7.76 14.95 -4.82
CA LEU A 108 6.56 15.53 -5.44
C LEU A 108 5.84 16.51 -4.50
N ILE A 109 5.73 16.15 -3.22
CA ILE A 109 5.14 17.02 -2.19
C ILE A 109 5.95 18.33 -2.11
N GLY A 110 7.29 18.23 -2.08
CA GLY A 110 8.16 19.40 -2.10
C GLY A 110 8.01 20.24 -3.36
N ALA A 111 7.86 19.62 -4.54
CA ALA A 111 7.60 20.33 -5.80
C ALA A 111 6.24 21.05 -5.81
N SER A 112 5.26 20.57 -5.05
CA SER A 112 3.94 21.21 -4.88
C SER A 112 3.93 22.37 -3.86
N GLY A 113 5.08 22.69 -3.25
CA GLY A 113 5.21 23.76 -2.25
C GLY A 113 4.64 23.41 -0.88
N LYS A 114 4.37 22.13 -0.61
CA LYS A 114 3.98 21.63 0.71
C LYS A 114 5.22 21.17 1.48
N ASP A 115 5.29 21.53 2.74
CA ASP A 115 6.30 21.01 3.65
C ASP A 115 5.79 19.75 4.36
N ILE A 116 6.72 18.84 4.64
CA ILE A 116 6.45 17.65 5.43
C ILE A 116 7.63 17.37 6.35
N SER A 117 7.35 17.19 7.64
CA SER A 117 8.41 16.92 8.62
C SER A 117 8.91 15.48 8.55
N ARG A 118 10.12 15.24 9.07
CA ARG A 118 10.68 13.88 9.19
C ARG A 118 9.75 12.92 9.96
N ASN A 119 9.12 13.41 11.03
CA ASN A 119 8.22 12.60 11.85
C ASN A 119 6.94 12.24 11.07
N GLU A 120 6.42 13.16 10.26
CA GLU A 120 5.30 12.88 9.38
C GLU A 120 5.66 11.87 8.28
N ILE A 121 6.85 11.97 7.70
CA ILE A 121 7.35 10.98 6.73
C ILE A 121 7.40 9.58 7.34
N GLN A 122 8.02 9.44 8.52
CA GLN A 122 8.14 8.14 9.20
C GLN A 122 6.76 7.54 9.50
N ARG A 123 5.85 8.36 10.04
CA ARG A 123 4.48 7.94 10.34
C ARG A 123 3.71 7.57 9.07
N ALA A 124 3.90 8.33 8.00
CA ALA A 124 3.26 8.07 6.71
C ALA A 124 3.74 6.76 6.08
N ILE A 125 5.03 6.43 6.21
CA ILE A 125 5.57 5.13 5.78
C ILE A 125 4.90 4.00 6.56
N GLU A 126 4.84 4.09 7.88
CA GLU A 126 4.22 3.07 8.73
C GLU A 126 2.74 2.86 8.39
N VAL A 127 1.98 3.96 8.29
CA VAL A 127 0.55 3.92 7.94
C VAL A 127 0.37 3.41 6.51
N GLY A 128 1.19 3.85 5.56
CA GLY A 128 1.15 3.43 4.16
C GLY A 128 1.40 1.92 3.99
N ILE A 129 2.34 1.36 4.75
CA ILE A 129 2.61 -0.08 4.82
C ILE A 129 1.42 -0.83 5.41
N GLN A 130 0.85 -0.35 6.52
CA GLN A 130 -0.30 -0.98 7.17
C GLN A 130 -1.54 -1.00 6.26
N ASN A 131 -1.80 0.12 5.58
CA ASN A 131 -2.88 0.26 4.61
C ASN A 131 -2.67 -0.68 3.42
N PHE A 132 -1.44 -0.75 2.89
CA PHE A 132 -1.08 -1.67 1.81
C PHE A 132 -1.28 -3.14 2.23
N ALA A 133 -0.77 -3.55 3.39
CA ALA A 133 -0.93 -4.90 3.91
C ALA A 133 -2.41 -5.27 4.10
N THR A 134 -3.22 -4.33 4.60
CA THR A 134 -4.67 -4.51 4.75
C THR A 134 -5.35 -4.72 3.40
N LYS A 135 -5.01 -3.91 2.39
CA LYS A 135 -5.55 -4.06 1.03
C LYS A 135 -5.12 -5.36 0.37
N GLN A 136 -3.84 -5.73 0.46
CA GLN A 136 -3.34 -7.02 -0.05
C GLN A 136 -4.10 -8.22 0.54
N ARG A 137 -4.36 -8.22 1.86
CA ARG A 137 -5.18 -9.28 2.49
C ARG A 137 -6.61 -9.27 1.99
N ARG A 138 -7.21 -8.09 1.78
CA ARG A 138 -8.55 -7.97 1.21
C ARG A 138 -8.57 -8.48 -0.24
N ASP A 139 -7.61 -8.12 -1.07
CA ASP A 139 -7.53 -8.55 -2.48
C ASP A 139 -7.32 -10.07 -2.58
N ALA A 140 -6.54 -10.67 -1.68
CA ALA A 140 -6.38 -12.12 -1.58
C ALA A 140 -7.67 -12.84 -1.13
N ARG A 141 -8.45 -12.22 -0.23
CA ARG A 141 -9.75 -12.75 0.24
C ARG A 141 -10.89 -12.51 -0.77
N GLY A 142 -10.84 -11.41 -1.52
CA GLY A 142 -11.81 -11.07 -2.56
C GLY A 142 -11.75 -11.98 -3.78
N GLN A 143 -10.69 -12.78 -3.93
CA GLN A 143 -10.65 -13.88 -4.90
C GLN A 143 -11.32 -15.17 -4.38
N GLN A 144 -11.67 -15.25 -3.10
CA GLN A 144 -12.32 -16.42 -2.50
C GLN A 144 -13.85 -16.28 -2.34
N GLU A 145 -14.44 -15.12 -2.64
CA GLU A 145 -15.89 -14.93 -2.53
C GLU A 145 -16.43 -14.07 -3.68
N MET A 146 -16.53 -14.65 -4.87
CA MET A 146 -17.69 -14.39 -5.72
C MET A 146 -18.74 -15.47 -5.39
N PRO A 147 -19.80 -15.18 -4.61
CA PRO A 147 -21.00 -15.98 -4.76
C PRO A 147 -21.51 -15.75 -6.18
N ALA A 148 -21.37 -16.77 -7.01
CA ALA A 148 -22.17 -16.92 -8.21
C ALA A 148 -23.64 -16.95 -7.78
N ASN A 149 -24.29 -15.79 -7.78
CA ASN A 149 -25.74 -15.72 -7.82
C ASN A 149 -26.14 -15.06 -9.15
N GLU A 150 -25.82 -15.78 -10.22
CA GLU A 150 -26.59 -15.73 -11.45
C GLU A 150 -27.98 -16.30 -11.14
N GLN A 151 -28.93 -15.43 -10.80
CA GLN A 151 -30.35 -15.69 -11.04
C GLN A 151 -30.97 -14.45 -11.68
N GLN A 152 -30.85 -14.42 -13.01
CA GLN A 152 -31.73 -13.68 -13.91
C GLN A 152 -33.18 -14.14 -13.67
N GLY A 153 -34.11 -13.20 -13.49
CA GLY A 153 -35.53 -13.54 -13.40
C GLY A 153 -36.48 -12.39 -13.05
N ALA A 154 -36.75 -11.53 -14.03
CA ALA A 154 -37.98 -10.73 -14.24
C ALA A 154 -38.34 -9.56 -13.28
N PRO A 155 -38.99 -8.49 -13.80
CA PRO A 155 -39.34 -7.29 -13.04
C PRO A 155 -40.63 -7.51 -12.25
N ALA A 156 -40.62 -7.27 -10.94
CA ALA A 156 -41.84 -7.28 -10.13
C ALA A 156 -42.42 -5.87 -10.00
N ALA A 157 -43.65 -5.73 -10.51
CA ALA A 157 -44.54 -4.57 -10.50
C ALA A 157 -44.82 -4.00 -9.08
N PRO A 158 -45.28 -2.75 -8.95
CA PRO A 158 -45.63 -2.15 -7.66
C PRO A 158 -46.85 -2.86 -7.05
N PRO A 159 -46.88 -3.11 -5.72
CA PRO A 159 -48.04 -3.73 -5.09
C PRO A 159 -49.24 -2.76 -5.10
N GLN A 160 -50.31 -3.21 -5.75
CA GLN A 160 -51.65 -2.61 -5.68
C GLN A 160 -52.29 -2.89 -4.32
N GLU A 161 -53.08 -1.92 -3.84
CA GLU A 161 -54.02 -2.03 -2.72
C GLU A 161 -54.99 -3.21 -2.91
N GLU A 162 -55.22 -4.01 -1.86
CA GLU A 162 -56.58 -4.43 -1.50
C GLU A 162 -56.70 -4.96 -0.05
N VAL A 163 -57.55 -4.26 0.71
CA VAL A 163 -58.54 -4.68 1.72
C VAL A 163 -58.24 -5.80 2.73
N ALA A 164 -58.47 -5.49 4.02
CA ALA A 164 -59.71 -5.88 4.71
C ALA A 164 -59.76 -5.34 6.14
N GLN A 165 -60.87 -4.72 6.54
CA GLN A 165 -61.47 -4.98 7.85
C GLN A 165 -62.96 -4.61 7.83
N PRO A 166 -63.88 -5.58 7.99
CA PRO A 166 -65.30 -5.34 8.12
C PRO A 166 -65.66 -5.12 9.59
N GLY A 167 -66.55 -4.16 9.86
CA GLY A 167 -67.39 -4.20 11.06
C GLY A 167 -67.30 -3.02 12.03
N GLN A 168 -68.17 -2.04 11.80
CA GLN A 168 -68.91 -1.27 12.81
C GLN A 168 -68.16 -0.31 13.75
N ARG A 169 -68.37 1.00 13.52
CA ARG A 169 -69.40 1.77 14.26
C ARG A 169 -69.81 3.02 13.46
N PRO A 170 -71.11 3.32 13.34
CA PRO A 170 -71.60 4.48 12.62
C PRO A 170 -71.60 5.71 13.54
N GLY A 171 -71.28 6.87 12.97
CA GLY A 171 -71.35 8.14 13.70
C GLY A 171 -70.80 9.27 12.85
N LEU A 172 -71.58 9.64 11.84
CA LEU A 172 -71.37 10.78 10.96
C LEU A 172 -71.18 12.07 11.78
N LEU A 173 -70.28 12.92 11.30
CA LEU A 173 -70.18 14.34 11.65
C LEU A 173 -71.53 15.05 11.52
N ALA A 174 -71.85 15.86 12.52
CA ALA A 174 -72.48 17.17 12.40
C ALA A 174 -71.84 18.09 13.44
#